data_AF-A0A7J7LLU9-F1
#
_entry.id   AF-A0A7J7LLU9-F1
#
_cell.length_a   1.000
_cell.length_b   1.000
_cell.length_c   1.000
_cell.angle_alpha   90.00
_cell.angle_beta   90.00
_cell.angle_gamma   90.00
#
_symmetry.space_group_name_H-M   'P 1'
#
loop_
_entity.id
_entity.type
_entity.pdbx_description
1 polymer ?
#
loop_
_entity_poly.entity_id
_entity_poly.type
_entity_poly.pdbx_seq_one_letter_code
_entity_poly.pdbx_strand_id
1 'polypeptide(L)'
;MSFLMGCFRNRSIFLLGWIQRRKYRAPSIMGGFVLIRSYDPLDIIRLRFPMQKELFFVLVNPKFEAPTKKIRAVFPSEIAILDHISNSSQSGSLGKALSSDRIVELKLTPLIPGMGAINNAMIGAGAFGCSISGADLTTVVVMNSELRGGGGNIGEKMVEAF
;
A
#
# COMPACT_ATOMS: atom_id res chain seq x y z
N MET A 1 16.95 -7.41 4.62
CA MET A 1 15.59 -6.89 4.57
C MET A 1 15.07 -6.85 5.98
N SER A 2 14.13 -5.97 6.27
CA SER A 2 13.39 -6.01 7.53
C SER A 2 11.91 -5.92 7.18
N PHE A 3 11.07 -6.70 7.85
CA PHE A 3 9.62 -6.57 7.73
C PHE A 3 9.02 -6.09 9.06
N LEU A 4 7.92 -5.35 8.97
CA LEU A 4 7.11 -4.96 10.10
C LEU A 4 5.70 -5.50 9.86
N MET A 5 5.17 -6.26 10.81
CA MET A 5 3.77 -6.69 10.78
C MET A 5 2.99 -5.90 11.83
N GLY A 6 1.92 -5.24 11.42
CA GLY A 6 1.04 -4.47 12.28
C GLY A 6 -0.40 -4.89 12.11
N CYS A 7 -1.12 -5.10 13.22
CA CYS A 7 -2.57 -5.27 13.20
C CYS A 7 -3.24 -3.91 13.35
N PHE A 8 -4.14 -3.59 12.43
CA PHE A 8 -5.00 -2.41 12.49
C PHE A 8 -6.35 -2.79 13.10
N ARG A 9 -6.54 -2.40 14.36
CA ARG A 9 -7.80 -2.58 15.10
C ARG A 9 -8.29 -1.26 15.68
N ASN A 10 -8.88 -0.43 14.83
CA ASN A 10 -9.59 0.81 15.17
C ASN A 10 -8.88 1.82 16.11
N ARG A 11 -7.58 1.63 16.38
CA ARG A 11 -6.70 2.56 17.10
C ARG A 11 -5.34 2.53 16.42
N SER A 12 -4.98 3.70 15.89
CA SER A 12 -3.63 4.13 15.54
C SER A 12 -2.77 3.16 14.73
N ILE A 13 -2.78 3.33 13.40
CA ILE A 13 -1.61 2.94 12.61
C ILE A 13 -0.51 3.96 12.94
N PHE A 14 0.42 3.58 13.80
CA PHE A 14 1.61 4.39 14.10
C PHE A 14 2.63 4.15 12.99
N LEU A 15 2.56 4.95 11.93
CA LEU A 15 3.59 5.03 10.88
C LEU A 15 4.42 6.32 11.05
N LEU A 16 4.80 6.65 12.30
CA LEU A 16 5.44 7.93 12.65
C LEU A 16 6.74 8.25 11.89
N GLY A 17 7.43 7.25 11.32
CA GLY A 17 8.70 7.47 10.61
C GLY A 17 8.58 7.95 9.15
N TRP A 18 7.40 7.84 8.52
CA TRP A 18 7.30 7.83 7.04
C TRP A 18 6.58 9.07 6.44
N ILE A 19 6.27 10.06 7.26
CA ILE A 19 5.27 11.12 6.98
C ILE A 19 5.95 12.48 6.73
N GLN A 20 6.94 12.54 5.86
CA GLN A 20 7.57 13.84 5.52
C GLN A 20 6.93 14.57 4.33
N ARG A 21 5.80 14.07 3.77
CA ARG A 21 5.07 14.75 2.69
C ARG A 21 3.64 15.09 3.07
N ARG A 22 3.14 16.24 2.59
CA ARG A 22 1.80 16.80 2.89
C ARG A 22 0.66 15.76 2.79
N LYS A 23 0.77 14.79 1.87
CA LYS A 23 -0.22 13.71 1.65
C LYS A 23 -0.35 12.72 2.82
N TYR A 24 0.72 12.46 3.58
CA TYR A 24 0.71 11.47 4.66
C TYR A 24 0.35 12.06 6.01
N ARG A 25 0.27 13.39 6.13
CA ARG A 25 0.08 14.08 7.40
C ARG A 25 -1.32 13.86 7.99
N ALA A 26 -2.34 13.78 7.13
CA ALA A 26 -3.72 13.61 7.54
C ALA A 26 -4.00 12.26 8.26
N PRO A 27 -3.71 11.08 7.68
CA PRO A 27 -3.95 9.80 8.36
C PRO A 27 -3.14 9.64 9.65
N SER A 28 -1.97 10.27 9.76
CA SER A 28 -1.12 10.17 10.94
C SER A 28 -1.58 11.03 12.12
N ILE A 29 -2.21 12.16 11.83
CA ILE A 29 -2.82 13.01 12.86
C ILE A 29 -4.20 12.46 13.25
N MET A 30 -5.02 12.08 12.26
CA MET A 30 -6.41 11.70 12.50
C MET A 30 -6.58 10.23 12.92
N GLY A 31 -5.61 9.38 12.58
CA GLY A 31 -5.68 7.94 12.76
C GLY A 31 -6.67 7.25 11.81
N GLY A 32 -6.33 6.02 11.41
CA GLY A 32 -7.17 5.17 10.57
C GLY A 32 -7.24 5.58 9.11
N PHE A 33 -8.34 5.22 8.44
CA PHE A 33 -8.52 5.50 7.00
C PHE A 33 -9.03 6.91 6.78
N VAL A 34 -8.35 7.63 5.89
CA VAL A 34 -8.65 9.03 5.58
C VAL A 34 -8.72 9.21 4.07
N LEU A 35 -9.78 9.86 3.60
CA LEU A 35 -9.98 10.29 2.22
C LEU A 35 -9.77 11.80 2.13
N ILE A 36 -8.87 12.24 1.25
CA ILE A 36 -8.68 13.65 0.92
C ILE A 36 -9.44 13.92 -0.37
N ARG A 37 -10.52 14.70 -0.30
CA ARG A 37 -11.38 15.03 -1.47
C ARG A 37 -10.88 16.25 -2.22
N SER A 38 -10.37 17.25 -1.50
CA SER A 38 -9.78 18.45 -2.06
C SER A 38 -8.61 18.93 -1.20
N TYR A 39 -7.64 19.58 -1.84
CA TYR A 39 -6.57 20.30 -1.15
C TYR A 39 -6.86 21.79 -0.99
N ASP A 40 -7.73 22.35 -1.86
CA ASP A 40 -8.07 23.77 -1.86
C ASP A 40 -9.55 23.96 -2.29
N PRO A 41 -10.47 24.28 -1.35
CA PRO A 41 -10.24 24.28 0.10
C PRO A 41 -9.92 22.86 0.59
N LEU A 42 -9.11 22.76 1.66
CA LEU A 42 -8.74 21.46 2.23
C LEU A 42 -9.97 20.75 2.79
N ASP A 43 -10.26 19.57 2.25
CA ASP A 43 -11.43 18.78 2.61
C ASP A 43 -11.05 17.31 2.80
N ILE A 44 -11.15 16.86 4.05
CA ILE A 44 -10.65 15.57 4.52
C ILE A 44 -11.76 14.87 5.30
N ILE A 45 -12.05 13.63 4.92
CA ILE A 45 -13.04 12.78 5.59
C ILE A 45 -12.34 11.56 6.18
N ARG A 46 -12.59 11.30 7.46
CA ARG A 46 -12.24 10.03 8.09
C ARG A 46 -13.24 8.96 7.68
N LEU A 47 -12.76 7.88 7.08
CA LEU A 47 -13.59 6.74 6.70
C LEU A 47 -13.79 5.82 7.91
N ARG A 48 -15.03 5.37 8.10
CA ARG A 48 -15.37 4.40 9.14
C ARG A 48 -15.05 3.00 8.65
N PHE A 49 -14.25 2.27 9.42
CA PHE A 49 -14.01 0.85 9.18
C PHE A 49 -14.91 0.01 10.10
N PRO A 50 -15.49 -1.12 9.63
CA PRO A 50 -16.37 -1.95 10.44
C PRO A 50 -15.66 -2.44 11.71
N MET A 51 -16.27 -2.22 12.89
CA MET A 51 -15.64 -2.56 14.17
C MET A 51 -15.43 -4.06 14.39
N GLN A 52 -16.20 -4.90 13.69
CA GLN A 52 -16.13 -6.36 13.79
C GLN A 52 -15.06 -6.96 12.87
N LYS A 53 -14.38 -6.15 12.06
CA LYS A 53 -13.35 -6.60 11.12
C LYS A 53 -11.98 -6.17 11.62
N GLU A 54 -11.00 -7.05 11.42
CA GLU A 54 -9.59 -6.76 11.63
C GLU A 54 -8.88 -6.72 10.29
N LEU A 55 -7.91 -5.83 10.16
CA LEU A 55 -7.01 -5.78 9.02
C LEU A 55 -5.58 -5.86 9.51
N PHE A 56 -4.80 -6.72 8.88
CA PHE A 56 -3.38 -6.85 9.13
C PHE A 56 -2.63 -6.25 7.95
N PHE A 57 -1.61 -5.47 8.28
CA PHE A 57 -0.70 -4.84 7.34
C PHE A 57 0.69 -5.44 7.53
N VAL A 58 1.22 -6.04 6.48
CA VAL A 58 2.61 -6.52 6.44
C VAL A 58 3.39 -5.56 5.56
N LEU A 59 4.40 -4.91 6.12
CA LEU A 59 5.25 -3.97 5.42
C LEU A 59 6.63 -4.59 5.24
N VAL A 60 7.12 -4.61 4.01
CA VAL A 60 8.47 -5.05 3.68
C VAL A 60 9.18 -3.94 2.95
N ASN A 61 10.23 -3.44 3.59
CA ASN A 61 11.06 -2.40 3.00
C ASN A 61 12.26 -3.05 2.29
N PRO A 62 12.44 -2.82 0.97
CA PRO A 62 13.66 -3.23 0.30
C PRO A 62 14.89 -2.56 0.93
N LYS A 63 16.02 -3.28 0.98
CA LYS A 63 17.31 -2.73 1.45
C LYS A 63 17.90 -1.65 0.52
N PHE A 64 17.19 -1.28 -0.55
CA PHE A 64 17.62 -0.33 -1.55
C PHE A 64 16.66 0.86 -1.58
N GLU A 65 17.22 2.07 -1.47
CA GLU A 65 16.46 3.30 -1.58
C GLU A 65 16.75 3.95 -2.94
N ALA A 66 15.72 4.03 -3.79
CA ALA A 66 15.84 4.77 -5.04
C ALA A 66 15.74 6.28 -4.76
N PRO A 67 16.61 7.13 -5.34
CA PRO A 67 16.48 8.58 -5.21
C PRO A 67 15.08 9.03 -5.64
N THR A 68 14.38 9.82 -4.83
CA THR A 68 13.00 10.21 -5.17
C THR A 68 12.89 10.92 -6.52
N LYS A 69 13.94 11.60 -6.97
CA LYS A 69 13.99 12.19 -8.31
C LYS A 69 13.81 11.15 -9.42
N LYS A 70 14.43 9.97 -9.29
CA LYS A 70 14.28 8.85 -10.23
C LYS A 70 12.87 8.28 -10.19
N ILE A 71 12.30 8.09 -9.01
CA ILE A 71 10.92 7.60 -8.84
C ILE A 71 9.91 8.58 -9.46
N ARG A 72 10.11 9.90 -9.29
CA ARG A 72 9.22 10.88 -9.92
C ARG A 72 9.36 10.91 -11.44
N ALA A 73 10.54 10.62 -11.97
CA ALA A 73 10.81 10.65 -13.40
C ALA A 73 10.19 9.48 -14.17
N VAL A 74 9.78 8.39 -13.50
CA VAL A 74 9.13 7.25 -14.19
C VAL A 74 7.65 7.48 -14.49
N PHE A 75 7.03 8.50 -13.89
CA PHE A 75 5.62 8.80 -14.13
C PHE A 75 5.44 9.59 -15.42
N PRO A 76 4.50 9.19 -16.28
CA PRO A 76 4.22 9.93 -17.50
C PRO A 76 3.51 11.25 -17.19
N SER A 77 3.65 12.23 -18.07
CA SER A 77 2.88 13.47 -18.02
C SER A 77 1.42 13.27 -18.40
N GLU A 78 1.12 12.21 -19.15
CA GLU A 78 -0.20 11.88 -19.68
C GLU A 78 -0.55 10.42 -19.40
N ILE A 79 -1.85 10.15 -19.22
CA ILE A 79 -2.37 8.80 -18.96
C ILE A 79 -3.54 8.52 -19.90
N ALA A 80 -3.73 7.25 -20.26
CA ALA A 80 -4.87 6.84 -21.06
C ALA A 80 -6.18 7.03 -20.26
N ILE A 81 -7.23 7.49 -20.93
CA ILE A 81 -8.55 7.71 -20.30
C ILE A 81 -9.11 6.42 -19.68
N LEU A 82 -8.86 5.27 -20.30
CA LEU A 82 -9.30 3.97 -19.78
C LEU A 82 -8.61 3.62 -18.46
N ASP A 83 -7.31 3.91 -18.32
CA ASP A 83 -6.59 3.70 -17.07
C ASP A 83 -7.09 4.67 -15.98
N HIS A 84 -7.37 5.92 -16.35
CA HIS A 84 -7.98 6.89 -15.42
C HIS A 84 -9.35 6.42 -14.90
N ILE A 85 -10.24 5.97 -15.80
CA ILE A 85 -11.55 5.44 -15.44
C ILE A 85 -11.40 4.18 -14.55
N SER A 86 -10.50 3.28 -14.91
CA SER A 86 -10.22 2.06 -14.15
C SER A 86 -9.74 2.36 -12.73
N ASN A 87 -8.77 3.26 -12.56
CA ASN A 87 -8.28 3.63 -11.24
C ASN A 87 -9.34 4.40 -10.42
N SER A 88 -10.07 5.32 -11.05
CA SER A 88 -11.07 6.14 -10.36
C SER A 88 -12.29 5.34 -9.91
N SER A 89 -12.73 4.36 -10.70
CA SER A 89 -13.84 3.47 -10.31
C SER A 89 -13.49 2.54 -9.15
N GLN A 90 -12.21 2.23 -8.97
CA GLN A 90 -11.74 1.30 -7.94
C GLN A 90 -11.44 1.99 -6.61
N SER A 91 -11.35 3.33 -6.56
CA SER A 91 -10.97 4.10 -5.37
C SER A 91 -11.86 3.87 -4.13
N GLY A 92 -13.06 3.30 -4.32
CA GLY A 92 -13.96 2.91 -3.23
C GLY A 92 -13.77 1.48 -2.68
N SER A 93 -12.90 0.67 -3.29
CA SER A 93 -12.76 -0.76 -2.99
C SER A 93 -11.39 -1.10 -2.41
N LEU A 94 -11.30 -1.44 -1.12
CA LEU A 94 -9.99 -1.65 -0.47
C LEU A 94 -9.21 -2.83 -1.07
N GLY A 95 -9.85 -3.98 -1.33
CA GLY A 95 -9.12 -5.16 -1.83
C GLY A 95 -8.71 -5.03 -3.29
N LYS A 96 -9.70 -4.84 -4.18
CA LYS A 96 -9.46 -4.82 -5.62
C LYS A 96 -8.62 -3.63 -6.07
N ALA A 97 -8.73 -2.47 -5.41
CA ALA A 97 -7.91 -1.30 -5.75
C ALA A 97 -6.42 -1.48 -5.49
N LEU A 98 -6.03 -2.27 -4.49
CA LEU A 98 -4.62 -2.42 -4.12
C LEU A 98 -3.83 -3.11 -5.23
N SER A 99 -4.40 -4.13 -5.88
CA SER A 99 -3.68 -4.92 -6.90
C SER A 99 -3.97 -4.50 -8.34
N SER A 100 -4.63 -3.37 -8.58
CA SER A 100 -5.16 -3.01 -9.90
C SER A 100 -4.79 -1.61 -10.38
N ASP A 101 -3.90 -0.91 -9.69
CA ASP A 101 -3.43 0.40 -10.12
C ASP A 101 -2.66 0.29 -11.44
N ARG A 102 -3.24 0.86 -12.50
CA ARG A 102 -2.67 0.84 -13.86
C ARG A 102 -1.81 2.07 -14.17
N ILE A 103 -1.73 3.02 -13.25
CA ILE A 103 -1.09 4.32 -13.45
C ILE A 103 0.21 4.42 -12.66
N VAL A 104 0.13 4.32 -11.33
CA VAL A 104 1.28 4.58 -10.46
C VAL A 104 2.08 3.30 -10.25
N GLU A 105 1.44 2.24 -9.74
CA GLU A 105 2.14 1.00 -9.43
C GLU A 105 2.71 0.28 -10.66
N LEU A 106 2.02 0.37 -11.80
CA LEU A 106 2.53 -0.17 -13.06
C LEU A 106 3.92 0.39 -13.41
N LYS A 107 4.18 1.67 -13.07
CA LYS A 107 5.47 2.33 -13.35
C LYS A 107 6.51 2.06 -12.27
N LEU A 108 6.09 1.75 -11.04
CA LEU A 108 6.98 1.48 -9.91
C LEU A 108 7.42 0.02 -9.80
N THR A 109 6.54 -0.92 -10.18
CA THR A 109 6.80 -2.37 -10.12
C THR A 109 8.15 -2.77 -10.73
N PRO A 110 8.58 -2.25 -11.90
CA PRO A 110 9.89 -2.60 -12.48
C PRO A 110 11.10 -2.15 -11.66
N LEU A 111 10.93 -1.19 -10.73
CA LEU A 111 11.99 -0.71 -9.83
C LEU A 111 12.14 -1.61 -8.60
N ILE A 112 11.21 -2.54 -8.37
CA ILE A 112 11.15 -3.41 -7.22
C ILE A 112 11.42 -4.85 -7.67
N PRO A 113 12.63 -5.39 -7.41
CA PRO A 113 12.93 -6.78 -7.68
C PRO A 113 11.92 -7.71 -6.99
N GLY A 114 11.47 -8.75 -7.68
CA GLY A 114 10.58 -9.77 -7.08
C GLY A 114 9.11 -9.37 -6.91
N MET A 115 8.71 -8.13 -7.22
CA MET A 115 7.34 -7.62 -6.95
C MET A 115 6.22 -8.49 -7.54
N GLY A 116 6.41 -9.03 -8.76
CA GLY A 116 5.45 -9.94 -9.37
C GLY A 116 5.32 -11.28 -8.61
N ALA A 117 6.45 -11.83 -8.15
CA ALA A 117 6.46 -13.06 -7.35
C ALA A 117 5.80 -12.85 -5.98
N ILE A 118 6.07 -11.70 -5.35
CA ILE A 118 5.43 -11.30 -4.09
C ILE A 118 3.93 -11.22 -4.27
N ASN A 119 3.42 -10.49 -5.26
CA ASN A 119 1.99 -10.34 -5.45
C ASN A 119 1.29 -11.71 -5.63
N ASN A 120 1.86 -12.59 -6.45
CA ASN A 120 1.31 -13.94 -6.66
C ASN A 120 1.34 -14.79 -5.39
N ALA A 121 2.45 -14.81 -4.66
CA ALA A 121 2.57 -15.57 -3.41
C ALA A 121 1.57 -15.10 -2.35
N MET A 122 1.35 -13.78 -2.25
CA MET A 122 0.50 -13.18 -1.25
C MET A 122 -0.99 -13.36 -1.57
N ILE A 123 -1.39 -13.23 -2.84
CA ILE A 123 -2.75 -13.59 -3.27
C ILE A 123 -3.01 -15.07 -3.00
N GLY A 124 -2.06 -15.96 -3.30
CA GLY A 124 -2.15 -17.39 -2.98
C GLY A 124 -2.26 -17.68 -1.48
N ALA A 125 -1.68 -16.82 -0.64
CA ALA A 125 -1.77 -16.90 0.82
C ALA A 125 -3.06 -16.31 1.42
N GLY A 126 -4.00 -15.82 0.58
CA GLY A 126 -5.27 -15.24 1.03
C GLY A 126 -5.20 -13.76 1.38
N ALA A 127 -4.16 -13.04 0.96
CA ALA A 127 -4.14 -11.58 1.05
C ALA A 127 -5.22 -10.96 0.17
N PHE A 128 -5.76 -9.81 0.59
CA PHE A 128 -6.66 -9.01 -0.23
C PHE A 128 -5.96 -8.36 -1.42
N GLY A 129 -4.68 -8.02 -1.24
CA GLY A 129 -3.85 -7.39 -2.25
C GLY A 129 -2.52 -6.90 -1.70
N CYS A 130 -1.63 -6.56 -2.62
CA CYS A 130 -0.33 -5.95 -2.34
C CYS A 130 -0.29 -4.60 -3.05
N SER A 131 0.37 -3.62 -2.45
CA SER A 131 0.50 -2.27 -3.00
C SER A 131 1.86 -1.67 -2.62
N ILE A 132 2.31 -0.68 -3.38
CA ILE A 132 3.57 0.03 -3.14
C ILE A 132 3.28 1.28 -2.32
N SER A 133 3.82 1.35 -1.12
CA SER A 133 3.70 2.49 -0.22
C SER A 133 4.90 3.41 -0.35
N GLY A 134 4.60 4.71 -0.47
CA GLY A 134 5.60 5.76 -0.29
C GLY A 134 6.57 5.95 -1.46
N ALA A 135 7.61 6.72 -1.20
CA ALA A 135 8.67 7.01 -2.17
C ALA A 135 9.91 6.14 -1.94
N ASP A 136 9.80 5.20 -1.03
CA ASP A 136 10.81 4.27 -0.53
C ASP A 136 10.59 2.86 -1.07
N LEU A 137 9.54 2.69 -1.91
CA LEU A 137 9.20 1.43 -2.55
C LEU A 137 8.89 0.29 -1.55
N THR A 138 8.44 0.63 -0.33
CA THR A 138 7.98 -0.35 0.64
C THR A 138 6.75 -1.06 0.10
N THR A 139 6.79 -2.39 0.07
CA THR A 139 5.63 -3.20 -0.28
C THR A 139 4.75 -3.38 0.94
N VAL A 140 3.45 -3.08 0.78
CA VAL A 140 2.43 -3.26 1.81
C VAL A 140 1.44 -4.31 1.36
N VAL A 141 1.11 -5.22 2.26
CA VAL A 141 0.12 -6.27 2.05
C VAL A 141 -0.99 -6.12 3.05
N VAL A 142 -2.23 -6.26 2.57
CA VAL A 142 -3.43 -6.18 3.40
C VAL A 142 -4.13 -7.53 3.46
N MET A 143 -4.51 -7.98 4.66
CA MET A 143 -5.21 -9.24 4.89
C MET A 143 -6.17 -9.16 6.10
N ASN A 144 -7.10 -10.11 6.24
CA ASN A 144 -8.13 -10.12 7.29
C ASN A 144 -7.83 -11.02 8.50
N SER A 145 -6.67 -11.64 8.51
CA SER A 145 -6.29 -12.59 9.55
C SER A 145 -4.80 -12.52 9.76
N GLU A 146 -4.36 -12.85 10.97
CA GLU A 146 -2.94 -12.96 11.34
C GLU A 146 -2.26 -14.18 10.68
N LEU A 147 -2.77 -14.67 9.55
CA LEU A 147 -2.44 -16.00 9.04
C LEU A 147 -0.94 -16.17 8.74
N ARG A 148 -0.35 -17.07 9.52
CA ARG A 148 0.75 -17.97 9.14
C ARG A 148 0.32 -18.83 7.94
N GLY A 149 0.25 -18.27 6.75
CA GLY A 149 -0.21 -19.00 5.56
C GLY A 149 0.71 -20.18 5.22
N GLY A 150 0.21 -21.42 5.35
CA GLY A 150 0.78 -22.64 4.76
C GLY A 150 2.30 -22.81 4.92
N GLY A 151 2.79 -22.95 6.15
CA GLY A 151 4.17 -23.36 6.44
C GLY A 151 5.19 -22.26 6.80
N GLY A 152 4.78 -21.07 7.25
CA GLY A 152 5.73 -20.05 7.74
C GLY A 152 5.11 -18.69 8.08
N ASN A 153 5.94 -17.76 8.59
CA ASN A 153 5.56 -16.36 8.79
C ASN A 153 5.47 -15.65 7.43
N ILE A 154 4.38 -14.96 7.15
CA ILE A 154 4.18 -14.33 5.84
C ILE A 154 5.20 -13.22 5.55
N GLY A 155 5.70 -12.57 6.60
CA GLY A 155 6.81 -11.61 6.48
C GLY A 155 8.10 -12.28 6.03
N GLU A 156 8.39 -13.51 6.47
CA GLU A 156 9.55 -14.28 6.01
C GLU A 156 9.42 -14.65 4.54
N LYS A 157 8.26 -15.16 4.12
CA LYS A 157 7.99 -15.48 2.72
C LYS A 157 8.12 -14.26 1.80
N MET A 158 7.68 -13.09 2.26
CA MET A 158 7.87 -11.86 1.50
C MET A 158 9.36 -11.46 1.43
N VAL A 159 10.11 -11.61 2.52
CA VAL A 159 11.55 -11.33 2.53
C VAL A 159 12.32 -12.30 1.62
N GLU A 160 11.91 -13.56 1.52
CA GLU A 160 12.49 -14.55 0.60
C GLU A 160 12.16 -14.27 -0.88
N ALA A 161 11.00 -13.66 -1.16
CA ALA A 161 10.54 -13.39 -2.52
C ALA A 161 11.16 -12.13 -3.16
N PHE A 162 11.88 -11.32 -2.38
CA PHE A 162 12.59 -10.13 -2.81
C PHE A 162 14.05 -10.42 -3.19
#